data_AF-A0A6M1T1I7-F1
#
_entry.id   AF-A0A6M1T1I7-F1
#
_cell.length_a   1.000
_cell.length_b   1.000
_cell.length_c   1.000
_cell.angle_alpha   90.00
_cell.angle_beta   90.00
_cell.angle_gamma   90.00
#
_symmetry.space_group_name_H-M   'P 1'
#
loop_
_entity.id
_entity.type
_entity.pdbx_description
1 polymer ?
#
loop_
_entity_poly.entity_id
_entity_poly.type
_entity_poly.pdbx_seq_one_letter_code
_entity_poly.pdbx_strand_id
1 'polypeptide(L)'
;MKHLSILLAFLFSFVLILQNSTVNAQNREGNTLILAGYKSVPKVQTPATGQVNVSLNGDSLSVEGSFSDLSSYYFGSAIFYGEKGEQGNQIIDLSPDIHENRTGGTFDKSKNTFKLTEGQMDALSNGNLYINIMSFDHQRGELRAQLPPML
;
A
#
# COMPACT_ATOMS: atom_id res chain seq x y z
N MET A 1 22.52 -50.02 -56.25
CA MET A 1 21.21 -49.40 -55.99
C MET A 1 21.48 -48.16 -55.15
N LYS A 2 21.68 -47.02 -55.83
CA LYS A 2 20.79 -45.85 -55.84
C LYS A 2 20.76 -45.07 -54.51
N HIS A 3 21.26 -43.83 -54.64
CA HIS A 3 21.27 -42.66 -53.76
C HIS A 3 20.02 -42.44 -52.89
N LEU A 4 20.16 -41.65 -51.80
CA LEU A 4 19.46 -40.38 -51.50
C LEU A 4 19.39 -40.14 -49.96
N SER A 5 20.27 -39.31 -49.38
CA SER A 5 20.02 -37.93 -48.85
C SER A 5 19.12 -37.87 -47.60
N ILE A 6 19.49 -37.23 -46.47
CA ILE A 6 19.37 -35.77 -46.18
C ILE A 6 20.01 -35.57 -44.78
N LEU A 7 21.20 -34.97 -44.67
CA LEU A 7 21.41 -33.58 -44.22
C LEU A 7 20.37 -33.02 -43.23
N LEU A 8 20.62 -33.07 -41.93
CA LEU A 8 20.04 -32.05 -41.04
C LEU A 8 21.12 -31.47 -40.11
N ALA A 9 21.48 -30.25 -40.45
CA ALA A 9 22.48 -29.43 -39.82
C ALA A 9 22.02 -28.91 -38.45
N PHE A 10 23.01 -28.71 -37.57
CA PHE A 10 23.12 -27.65 -36.58
C PHE A 10 21.89 -26.76 -36.36
N LEU A 11 21.42 -26.70 -35.11
CA LEU A 11 21.29 -25.41 -34.43
C LEU A 11 21.43 -25.60 -32.92
N PHE A 12 22.65 -25.38 -32.43
CA PHE A 12 22.93 -25.15 -31.03
C PHE A 12 22.26 -23.81 -30.67
N SER A 13 21.05 -23.83 -30.11
CA SER A 13 20.39 -22.62 -29.63
C SER A 13 21.05 -22.19 -28.32
N PHE A 14 22.21 -21.55 -28.44
CA PHE A 14 22.81 -20.78 -27.37
C PHE A 14 22.10 -19.43 -27.32
N VAL A 15 21.01 -19.36 -26.56
CA VAL A 15 20.34 -18.08 -26.28
C VAL A 15 21.21 -17.33 -25.26
N LEU A 16 22.12 -16.49 -25.77
CA LEU A 16 22.83 -15.50 -24.99
C LEU A 16 21.84 -14.37 -24.65
N ILE A 17 21.21 -14.44 -23.47
CA ILE A 17 20.44 -13.31 -22.95
C ILE A 17 21.43 -12.28 -22.43
N LEU A 18 21.73 -11.27 -23.23
CA LEU A 18 22.38 -10.05 -22.78
C LEU A 18 21.42 -9.30 -21.85
N GLN A 19 21.59 -9.46 -20.53
CA GLN A 19 20.96 -8.58 -19.56
C GLN A 19 21.71 -7.24 -19.55
N ASN A 20 21.34 -6.34 -20.46
CA ASN A 20 21.63 -4.92 -20.31
C ASN A 20 20.56 -4.31 -19.41
N SER A 21 20.68 -4.47 -18.09
CA SER A 21 19.88 -3.71 -17.14
C SER A 21 20.62 -2.43 -16.77
N THR A 22 20.51 -1.39 -17.59
CA THR A 22 20.68 -0.02 -17.11
C THR A 22 19.31 0.50 -16.69
N VAL A 23 18.90 0.18 -15.46
CA VAL A 23 17.76 0.84 -14.85
C VAL A 23 18.20 1.32 -13.46
N ASN A 24 18.80 2.51 -13.43
CA ASN A 24 18.75 3.38 -12.24
C ASN A 24 17.41 4.15 -12.26
N ALA A 25 16.29 3.42 -12.32
CA ALA A 25 15.02 3.95 -11.87
C ALA A 25 14.85 3.40 -10.45
N GLN A 26 14.77 4.28 -9.45
CA GLN A 26 14.42 3.85 -8.10
C GLN A 26 13.16 2.98 -8.18
N ASN A 27 13.22 1.77 -7.63
CA ASN A 27 12.09 0.83 -7.65
C ASN A 27 10.89 1.52 -6.99
N ARG A 28 9.88 1.85 -7.80
CA ARG A 28 8.63 2.40 -7.30
C ARG A 28 7.67 1.24 -7.09
N GLU A 29 7.45 0.86 -5.84
CA GLU A 29 6.44 -0.12 -5.47
C GLU A 29 5.11 0.58 -5.17
N GLY A 30 3.99 0.00 -5.63
CA GLY A 30 2.67 0.59 -5.47
C GLY A 30 1.63 -0.48 -5.14
N ASN A 31 0.82 -0.25 -4.11
CA ASN A 31 -0.20 -1.18 -3.65
C ASN A 31 -1.54 -0.46 -3.42
N THR A 32 -2.63 -1.04 -3.91
CA THR A 32 -3.99 -0.58 -3.60
C THR A 32 -4.50 -1.32 -2.36
N LEU A 33 -4.89 -0.56 -1.34
CA LEU A 33 -5.44 -1.05 -0.09
C LEU A 33 -6.93 -0.71 0.00
N ILE A 34 -7.74 -1.73 0.27
CA ILE A 34 -9.16 -1.54 0.61
C ILE A 34 -9.28 -1.46 2.12
N LEU A 35 -9.77 -0.33 2.64
CA LEU A 35 -10.06 -0.14 4.04
C LEU A 35 -11.51 -0.55 4.34
N ALA A 36 -11.69 -1.32 5.41
CA ALA A 36 -13.01 -1.79 5.82
C ALA A 36 -13.07 -2.00 7.33
N GLY A 37 -14.26 -1.84 7.92
CA GLY A 37 -14.43 -1.98 9.37
C GLY A 37 -14.23 -3.40 9.89
N TYR A 38 -14.52 -4.43 9.09
CA TYR A 38 -14.24 -5.83 9.47
C TYR A 38 -12.74 -6.16 9.55
N LYS A 39 -11.87 -5.26 9.07
CA LYS A 39 -10.41 -5.36 9.20
C LYS A 39 -9.88 -4.62 10.43
N SER A 40 -10.70 -3.78 11.07
CA SER A 40 -10.35 -3.11 12.32
C SER A 40 -10.19 -4.11 13.47
N VAL A 41 -9.46 -3.72 14.50
CA VAL A 41 -9.24 -4.51 15.72
C VAL A 41 -9.63 -3.64 16.90
N PRO A 42 -10.75 -3.91 17.61
CA PRO A 42 -11.78 -4.90 17.29
C PRO A 42 -12.49 -4.58 15.96
N LYS A 43 -13.17 -5.59 15.39
CA LYS A 43 -13.94 -5.43 14.15
C LYS A 43 -15.07 -4.45 14.35
N VAL A 44 -15.30 -3.59 13.37
CA VAL A 44 -16.38 -2.60 13.35
C VAL A 44 -17.37 -2.96 12.24
N GLN A 45 -18.66 -2.99 12.59
CA GLN A 45 -19.73 -3.08 11.60
C GLN A 45 -20.15 -1.67 11.24
N THR A 46 -19.87 -1.26 10.00
CA THR A 46 -20.09 0.10 9.51
C THR A 46 -20.40 0.07 8.02
N PRO A 47 -21.21 1.01 7.49
CA PRO A 47 -21.33 1.22 6.05
C PRO A 47 -20.06 1.84 5.42
N ALA A 48 -19.15 2.37 6.25
CA ALA A 48 -17.96 3.07 5.79
C ALA A 48 -17.10 2.22 4.87
N THR A 49 -16.54 2.87 3.85
CA THR A 49 -15.56 2.25 2.95
C THR A 49 -14.41 3.19 2.67
N GLY A 50 -13.27 2.63 2.28
CA GLY A 50 -12.16 3.42 1.78
C GLY A 50 -11.26 2.64 0.86
N GLN A 51 -10.58 3.36 -0.02
CA GLN A 51 -9.55 2.82 -0.88
C GLN A 51 -8.41 3.82 -0.96
N VAL A 52 -7.19 3.34 -0.73
CA VAL A 52 -5.97 4.14 -0.88
C VAL A 52 -4.94 3.39 -1.72
N ASN A 53 -4.22 4.12 -2.54
CA ASN A 53 -2.99 3.67 -3.16
C ASN A 53 -1.83 4.16 -2.30
N VAL A 54 -0.96 3.23 -1.93
CA VAL A 54 0.28 3.50 -1.23
C VAL A 54 1.42 3.24 -2.20
N SER A 55 2.35 4.17 -2.34
CA SER A 55 3.56 3.95 -3.14
C SER A 55 4.81 4.33 -2.39
N LEU A 56 5.85 3.50 -2.50
CA LEU A 56 7.18 3.73 -1.97
C LEU A 56 8.13 4.09 -3.11
N ASN A 57 8.94 5.12 -2.94
CA ASN A 57 10.02 5.49 -3.86
C ASN A 57 11.27 5.85 -3.03
N GLY A 58 12.24 4.93 -2.96
CA GLY A 58 13.32 5.03 -1.99
C GLY A 58 12.76 4.97 -0.57
N ASP A 59 13.03 5.99 0.25
CA ASP A 59 12.47 6.14 1.59
C ASP A 59 11.21 7.03 1.64
N SER A 60 10.66 7.39 0.48
CA SER A 60 9.49 8.28 0.39
C SER A 60 8.21 7.48 0.19
N LEU A 61 7.38 7.43 1.24
CA LEU A 61 6.07 6.79 1.22
C LEU A 61 4.99 7.82 0.91
N SER A 62 4.14 7.54 -0.08
CA SER A 62 3.01 8.39 -0.41
C SER A 62 1.68 7.66 -0.35
N VAL A 63 0.65 8.31 0.16
CA VAL A 63 -0.73 7.80 0.24
C VAL A 63 -1.66 8.71 -0.56
N GLU A 64 -2.49 8.13 -1.41
CA GLU A 64 -3.54 8.86 -2.13
C GLU A 64 -4.81 8.02 -2.25
N GLY A 65 -5.98 8.63 -2.24
CA GLY A 65 -7.25 7.89 -2.31
C GLY A 65 -8.37 8.58 -1.56
N SER A 66 -9.36 7.81 -1.09
CA SER A 66 -10.52 8.38 -0.42
C SER A 66 -11.21 7.40 0.53
N PHE A 67 -12.09 7.96 1.35
CA PHE A 67 -13.03 7.23 2.19
C PHE A 67 -14.38 7.95 2.23
N SER A 68 -15.44 7.20 2.56
CA SER A 68 -16.80 7.72 2.69
C SER A 68 -17.58 6.94 3.75
N ASP A 69 -18.75 7.50 4.09
CA ASP A 69 -19.79 6.85 4.88
C ASP A 69 -19.36 6.41 6.29
N LEU A 70 -18.42 7.13 6.91
CA LEU A 70 -18.14 6.98 8.35
C LEU A 70 -19.45 7.10 9.16
N SER A 71 -19.58 6.29 10.20
CA SER A 71 -20.79 6.24 11.04
C SER A 71 -21.00 7.52 11.86
N SER A 72 -19.93 8.28 12.08
CA SER A 72 -19.93 9.59 12.73
C SER A 72 -18.88 10.49 12.08
N TYR A 73 -18.79 11.75 12.52
CA TYR A 73 -17.82 12.68 11.92
C TYR A 73 -16.39 12.16 12.05
N TYR A 74 -15.58 12.47 11.03
CA TYR A 74 -14.16 12.21 10.99
C TYR A 74 -13.47 12.75 12.25
N PHE A 75 -12.68 11.89 12.87
CA PHE A 75 -11.87 12.18 14.05
C PHE A 75 -10.38 12.26 13.71
N GLY A 76 -9.90 11.38 12.83
CA GLY A 76 -8.49 11.36 12.43
C GLY A 76 -8.18 10.22 11.46
N SER A 77 -6.99 10.25 10.88
CA SER A 77 -6.46 9.14 10.09
C SER A 77 -4.94 9.17 10.16
N ALA A 78 -4.35 7.99 10.25
CA ALA A 78 -2.91 7.88 10.43
C ALA A 78 -2.39 6.50 10.02
N ILE A 79 -1.08 6.43 9.78
CA ILE A 79 -0.32 5.19 9.71
C ILE A 79 0.14 4.84 11.12
N PHE A 80 -0.02 3.58 11.47
CA PHE A 80 0.35 3.01 12.75
C PHE A 80 1.35 1.87 12.55
N TYR A 81 2.18 1.64 13.57
CA TYR A 81 2.98 0.43 13.71
C TYR A 81 2.18 -0.62 14.46
N GLY A 82 2.08 -1.83 13.89
CA GLY A 82 1.51 -3.01 14.54
C GLY A 82 1.28 -4.15 13.56
N GLU A 83 1.44 -5.37 14.07
CA GLU A 83 1.23 -6.58 13.30
C GLU A 83 -0.24 -6.76 12.89
N LYS A 84 -0.47 -7.66 11.94
CA LYS A 84 -1.82 -8.00 11.49
C LYS A 84 -2.61 -8.59 12.67
N GLY A 85 -3.71 -7.93 13.03
CA GLY A 85 -4.57 -8.37 14.13
C GLY A 85 -4.27 -7.68 15.46
N GLU A 86 -3.28 -6.79 15.50
CA GLU A 86 -2.91 -6.04 16.70
C GLU A 86 -3.19 -4.54 16.54
N GLN A 87 -3.48 -3.89 17.66
CA GLN A 87 -3.40 -2.43 17.76
C GLN A 87 -1.97 -2.06 18.13
N GLY A 88 -1.50 -0.93 17.61
CA GLY A 88 -0.24 -0.37 18.04
C GLY A 88 -0.21 1.15 17.95
N ASN A 89 1.00 1.70 17.87
CA ASN A 89 1.23 3.12 18.07
C ASN A 89 1.11 3.89 16.76
N GLN A 90 0.56 5.10 16.84
CA GLN A 90 0.53 6.03 15.72
C GLN A 90 1.95 6.49 15.38
N ILE A 91 2.28 6.54 14.09
CA ILE A 91 3.62 6.96 13.64
C ILE A 91 3.61 8.11 12.62
N ILE A 92 2.56 8.25 11.81
CA ILE A 92 2.44 9.30 10.78
C ILE A 92 0.98 9.74 10.68
N ASP A 93 0.70 11.02 10.89
CA ASP A 93 -0.62 11.60 10.64
C ASP A 93 -0.89 11.74 9.13
N LEU A 94 -2.10 11.36 8.71
CA LEU A 94 -2.58 11.61 7.35
C LEU A 94 -3.45 12.87 7.33
N SER A 95 -3.36 13.61 6.22
CA SER A 95 -4.04 14.88 6.00
C SER A 95 -5.01 14.76 4.82
N PRO A 96 -6.25 14.29 5.05
CA PRO A 96 -7.29 14.30 4.03
C PRO A 96 -7.96 15.67 3.91
N ASP A 97 -8.44 15.98 2.71
CA ASP A 97 -9.47 16.99 2.52
C ASP A 97 -10.83 16.40 2.89
N ILE A 98 -11.39 16.86 4.00
CA ILE A 98 -12.66 16.38 4.53
C ILE A 98 -13.82 16.94 3.71
N HIS A 99 -14.74 16.06 3.30
CA HIS A 99 -15.96 16.44 2.57
C HIS A 99 -16.92 17.22 3.48
N GLU A 100 -17.86 17.96 2.90
CA GLU A 100 -18.79 18.83 3.64
C GLU A 100 -19.61 18.09 4.71
N ASN A 101 -20.01 16.85 4.43
CA ASN A 101 -20.76 16.00 5.38
C ASN A 101 -19.90 15.47 6.54
N ARG A 102 -18.57 15.69 6.49
CA ARG A 102 -17.57 15.26 7.48
C ARG A 102 -17.50 13.75 7.72
N THR A 103 -18.10 12.92 6.88
CA THR A 103 -18.04 11.45 6.96
C THR A 103 -17.26 10.83 5.80
N GLY A 104 -16.70 11.66 4.93
CA GLY A 104 -15.79 11.26 3.86
C GLY A 104 -14.63 12.23 3.70
N GLY A 105 -13.65 11.83 2.91
CA GLY A 105 -12.48 12.64 2.61
C GLY A 105 -11.60 12.06 1.52
N THR A 106 -10.73 12.90 0.99
CA THR A 106 -9.76 12.54 -0.06
C THR A 106 -8.34 12.80 0.41
N PHE A 107 -7.46 11.82 0.26
CA PHE A 107 -6.03 11.96 0.49
C PHE A 107 -5.34 12.37 -0.80
N ASP A 108 -4.84 13.61 -0.85
CA ASP A 108 -3.96 14.04 -1.94
C ASP A 108 -2.53 13.56 -1.69
N LYS A 109 -1.90 13.01 -2.72
CA LYS A 109 -0.49 12.60 -2.68
C LYS A 109 0.44 13.72 -2.21
N SER A 110 0.18 14.96 -2.64
CA SER A 110 1.00 16.13 -2.31
C SER A 110 0.99 16.50 -0.83
N LYS A 111 -0.09 16.17 -0.10
CA LYS A 111 -0.23 16.38 1.35
C LYS A 111 0.19 15.17 2.18
N ASN A 112 0.27 14.00 1.54
CA ASN A 112 0.47 12.72 2.19
C ASN A 112 1.67 11.98 1.59
N THR A 113 2.80 12.68 1.49
CA THR A 113 4.11 12.11 1.12
C THR A 113 5.09 12.34 2.27
N PHE A 114 5.70 11.27 2.74
CA PHE A 114 6.49 11.25 3.97
C PHE A 114 7.83 10.57 3.75
N LYS A 115 8.89 11.17 4.27
CA LYS A 115 10.19 10.52 4.36
C LYS A 115 10.17 9.58 5.56
N LEU A 116 10.36 8.29 5.33
CA LEU A 116 10.45 7.28 6.37
C LEU A 116 11.83 7.26 7.01
N THR A 117 11.86 7.04 8.32
CA THR A 117 13.08 6.69 9.06
C THR A 117 13.48 5.25 8.77
N GLU A 118 14.74 4.87 9.07
CA GLU A 118 15.21 3.49 8.91
C GLU A 118 14.31 2.48 9.66
N GLY A 119 13.94 2.76 10.91
CA GLY A 119 13.04 1.88 11.67
C GLY A 119 11.63 1.78 11.07
N GLN A 120 11.13 2.82 10.40
CA GLN A 120 9.85 2.77 9.68
C GLN A 120 9.96 2.00 8.37
N MET A 121 11.10 2.09 7.68
CA MET A 121 11.41 1.26 6.51
C MET A 121 11.47 -0.22 6.89
N ASP A 122 12.11 -0.55 8.01
CA ASP A 122 12.15 -1.91 8.55
C ASP A 122 10.75 -2.40 8.94
N ALA A 123 9.93 -1.55 9.56
CA ALA A 123 8.55 -1.92 9.85
C ALA A 123 7.72 -2.14 8.58
N LEU A 124 7.89 -1.30 7.55
CA LEU A 124 7.19 -1.42 6.28
C LEU A 124 7.61 -2.69 5.52
N SER A 125 8.91 -2.99 5.46
CA SER A 125 9.43 -4.19 4.81
C SER A 125 8.97 -5.49 5.49
N ASN A 126 8.68 -5.44 6.78
CA ASN A 126 8.09 -6.56 7.53
C ASN A 126 6.55 -6.59 7.47
N GLY A 127 5.90 -5.64 6.79
CA GLY A 127 4.43 -5.56 6.73
C GLY A 127 3.77 -5.17 8.05
N ASN A 128 4.51 -4.51 8.94
CA ASN A 128 4.09 -4.13 10.30
C ASN A 128 3.48 -2.74 10.37
N LEU A 129 3.03 -2.18 9.24
CA LEU A 129 2.34 -0.91 9.18
C LEU A 129 0.90 -1.08 8.72
N TYR A 130 0.00 -0.25 9.25
CA TYR A 130 -1.39 -0.20 8.82
C TYR A 130 -1.93 1.22 8.82
N ILE A 131 -2.93 1.48 7.99
CA ILE A 131 -3.69 2.73 8.00
C ILE A 131 -4.99 2.51 8.76
N ASN A 132 -5.29 3.43 9.67
CA ASN A 132 -6.60 3.56 10.29
C ASN A 132 -7.24 4.89 9.90
N ILE A 133 -8.56 4.86 9.71
CA ILE A 133 -9.42 6.05 9.66
C ILE A 133 -10.37 5.94 10.85
N MET A 134 -10.46 7.01 11.63
CA MET A 134 -11.15 7.09 12.90
C MET A 134 -12.29 8.09 12.78
N SER A 135 -13.43 7.77 13.38
CA SER A 135 -14.54 8.67 13.61
C SER A 135 -14.74 8.88 15.12
N PHE A 136 -15.61 9.80 15.52
CA PHE A 136 -15.86 10.08 16.95
C PHE A 136 -16.38 8.87 17.72
N ASP A 137 -17.18 8.01 17.09
CA ASP A 137 -17.71 6.79 17.69
C ASP A 137 -16.69 5.63 17.66
N HIS A 138 -15.70 5.70 16.76
CA HIS A 138 -14.71 4.65 16.53
C HIS A 138 -13.28 5.21 16.55
N GLN A 139 -12.89 5.83 17.67
CA GLN A 139 -11.61 6.54 17.81
C GLN A 139 -10.37 5.63 17.76
N ARG A 140 -10.55 4.30 17.89
CA ARG A 140 -9.46 3.31 17.75
C ARG A 140 -9.36 2.73 16.34
N GLY A 141 -10.20 3.21 15.41
CA GLY A 141 -10.23 2.80 14.01
C GLY A 141 -11.62 2.31 13.60
N GLU A 142 -12.29 3.07 12.76
CA GLU A 142 -13.50 2.64 12.06
C GLU A 142 -13.16 1.80 10.84
N LEU A 143 -12.20 2.27 10.04
CA LEU A 143 -11.69 1.59 8.86
C LEU A 143 -10.21 1.26 9.05
N ARG A 144 -9.81 0.05 8.63
CA ARG A 144 -8.41 -0.38 8.66
C ARG A 144 -7.97 -1.07 7.37
N ALA A 145 -6.72 -0.88 6.99
CA ALA A 145 -6.00 -1.75 6.07
C ALA A 145 -4.53 -1.94 6.47
N GLN A 146 -4.05 -3.18 6.44
CA GLN A 146 -2.63 -3.49 6.60
C GLN A 146 -1.88 -3.16 5.30
N LEU A 147 -0.71 -2.54 5.41
CA LEU A 147 0.22 -2.40 4.29
C LEU A 147 0.91 -3.77 4.09
N PRO A 148 1.03 -4.27 2.85
CA PRO A 148 1.89 -5.42 2.59
C PRO A 148 3.36 -5.03 2.79
N PRO A 149 4.27 -6.00 2.92
CA PRO A 149 5.70 -5.77 2.76
C PRO A 149 6.02 -4.95 1.50
N MET A 150 6.84 -3.91 1.62
CA MET A 150 7.33 -3.08 0.51
C MET A 150 8.84 -2.79 0.68
N LEU A 151 9.60 -2.77 -0.43
CA LEU A 151 11.07 -2.65 -0.48
C LEU A 151 11.60 -1.69 -1.56
#